data_AF-A0AAV6CU63-F1
#
_entry.id   AF-A0AAV6CU63-F1
#
_cell.length_a   1.000
_cell.length_b   1.000
_cell.length_c   1.000
_cell.angle_alpha   90.00
_cell.angle_beta   90.00
_cell.angle_gamma   90.00
#
_symmetry.space_group_name_H-M   'P 1'
#
loop_
_entity.id
_entity.type
_entity.pdbx_description
1 polymer ?
#
loop_
_entity_poly.entity_id
_entity_poly.type
_entity_poly.pdbx_seq_one_letter_code
_entity_poly.pdbx_strand_id
1 'polypeptide(L)'
;NIIADCDWDERRFEVVREWAMTVPEIVHLTVATPYPGTEIWFTEARRLTSRDYRLFDVAHAVLPTRMPLDKFYAELVKTQDILNRKHLGWSAIPKYGFPAVRALLRGQTNYVKMLSKFASVVNEHRQYDDHQRPVTYQMKPPRPAVAKPDPAELFIHMPARLQKQA
;
A
#
# COMPACT_ATOMS: atom_id res chain seq x y z
N ASN A 1 -7.77 -2.66 -7.45
CA ASN A 1 -6.76 -2.10 -6.54
C ASN A 1 -6.64 -0.61 -6.83
N ILE A 2 -6.66 0.25 -5.81
CA ILE A 2 -6.43 1.69 -5.93
C ILE A 2 -5.02 1.98 -5.44
N ILE A 3 -4.31 2.83 -6.17
CA ILE A 3 -2.97 3.29 -5.79
C ILE A 3 -3.10 4.75 -5.33
N ALA A 4 -2.87 4.99 -4.05
CA ALA A 4 -2.78 6.30 -3.44
C ALA A 4 -1.47 6.96 -3.85
N ASP A 5 -1.59 8.16 -4.42
CA ASP A 5 -0.43 9.01 -4.69
C ASP A 5 -0.01 9.72 -3.40
N CYS A 6 1.29 9.97 -3.22
CA CYS A 6 1.79 10.71 -2.06
C CYS A 6 1.33 12.18 -2.08
N ASP A 7 0.95 12.72 -3.25
CA ASP A 7 0.41 14.08 -3.39
C ASP A 7 -1.09 14.19 -3.02
N TRP A 8 -1.73 13.10 -2.57
CA TRP A 8 -3.12 13.16 -2.11
C TRP A 8 -3.28 14.03 -0.86
N ASP A 9 -4.38 14.77 -0.81
CA ASP A 9 -4.88 15.49 0.35
C ASP A 9 -6.09 14.80 0.99
N GLU A 10 -6.59 15.33 2.10
CA GLU A 10 -7.72 14.77 2.84
C GLU A 10 -8.97 14.63 1.96
N ARG A 11 -9.21 15.58 1.05
CA ARG A 11 -10.36 15.57 0.13
C ARG A 11 -10.23 14.42 -0.86
N ARG A 12 -9.03 14.14 -1.38
CA ARG A 12 -8.84 13.03 -2.32
C ARG A 12 -9.14 11.69 -1.66
N PHE A 13 -8.71 11.50 -0.41
CA PHE A 13 -9.07 10.31 0.38
C PHE A 13 -10.58 10.21 0.63
N GLU A 14 -11.25 11.32 0.92
CA GLU A 14 -12.71 11.38 1.09
C GLU A 14 -13.47 10.92 -0.16
N VAL A 15 -13.14 11.47 -1.32
CA VAL A 15 -13.76 11.09 -2.60
C VAL A 15 -13.61 9.59 -2.88
N VAL A 16 -12.43 9.02 -2.59
CA VAL A 16 -12.19 7.58 -2.77
C VAL A 16 -13.06 6.76 -1.83
N ARG A 17 -13.24 7.17 -0.57
CA ARG A 17 -14.14 6.51 0.37
C ARG A 17 -15.58 6.55 -0.13
N GLU A 18 -16.07 7.73 -0.53
CA GLU A 18 -17.43 7.89 -1.05
C GLU A 18 -17.67 7.00 -2.27
N TRP A 19 -16.77 7.06 -3.26
CA TRP A 19 -16.83 6.20 -4.43
C TRP A 19 -16.83 4.72 -4.04
N ALA A 20 -15.96 4.32 -3.12
CA ALA A 20 -15.86 2.92 -2.74
C ALA A 20 -17.11 2.39 -2.03
N MET A 21 -17.93 3.24 -1.41
CA MET A 21 -19.23 2.85 -0.86
C MET A 21 -20.26 2.56 -1.96
N THR A 22 -20.08 3.08 -3.17
CA THR A 22 -21.00 2.88 -4.31
C THR A 22 -20.76 1.57 -5.07
N VAL A 23 -19.55 1.01 -5.01
CA VAL A 23 -19.20 -0.21 -5.76
C VAL A 23 -19.43 -1.47 -4.90
N PRO A 24 -19.89 -2.60 -5.45
CA PRO A 24 -20.06 -3.83 -4.67
C PRO A 24 -18.76 -4.60 -4.41
N GLU A 25 -17.71 -4.39 -5.20
CA GLU A 25 -16.47 -5.17 -5.17
C GLU A 25 -15.54 -4.81 -4.00
N ILE A 26 -14.68 -5.78 -3.63
CA ILE A 26 -13.59 -5.59 -2.66
C ILE A 26 -12.51 -4.70 -3.27
N VAL A 27 -12.29 -3.55 -2.66
CA VAL A 27 -11.28 -2.58 -3.08
C VAL A 27 -10.12 -2.60 -2.09
N HIS A 28 -8.92 -2.85 -2.59
CA HIS A 28 -7.68 -2.66 -1.86
C HIS A 28 -7.09 -1.29 -2.16
N LEU A 29 -6.43 -0.69 -1.18
CA LEU A 29 -5.74 0.59 -1.28
C LEU A 29 -4.26 0.40 -0.92
N THR A 30 -3.38 0.70 -1.88
CA THR A 30 -1.92 0.62 -1.78
C THR A 30 -1.29 1.99 -2.04
N VAL A 31 -0.03 2.21 -1.69
CA VAL A 31 0.70 3.46 -1.95
C VAL A 31 1.57 3.35 -3.20
N ALA A 32 1.63 4.41 -4.00
CA ALA A 32 2.49 4.51 -5.17
C ALA A 32 3.96 4.33 -4.77
N THR A 33 4.57 3.24 -5.24
CA THR A 33 5.96 2.90 -4.92
C THR A 33 6.79 2.91 -6.22
N PRO A 34 7.78 3.81 -6.34
CA PRO A 34 8.64 3.85 -7.51
C PRO A 34 9.67 2.72 -7.46
N TYR A 35 9.44 1.65 -8.22
CA TYR A 35 10.37 0.53 -8.31
C TYR A 35 11.49 0.76 -9.34
N PRO A 36 12.73 0.33 -9.06
CA PRO A 36 13.81 0.40 -10.04
C PRO A 36 13.44 -0.20 -11.39
N GLY A 37 13.64 0.57 -12.46
CA GLY A 37 13.31 0.15 -13.84
C GLY A 37 11.91 0.54 -14.31
N THR A 38 11.07 1.13 -13.44
CA THR A 38 9.78 1.73 -13.84
C THR A 38 9.97 3.19 -14.27
N GLU A 39 9.05 3.71 -15.10
CA GLU A 39 9.10 5.12 -15.53
C GLU A 39 9.09 6.09 -14.34
N ILE A 40 8.21 5.85 -13.36
CA ILE A 40 8.08 6.67 -12.15
C ILE A 40 9.39 6.69 -11.33
N TRP A 41 10.18 5.62 -11.37
CA TRP A 41 11.50 5.61 -10.74
C TRP A 41 12.47 6.58 -11.41
N PHE A 42 12.47 6.73 -12.73
CA PHE A 42 13.38 7.68 -13.37
C PHE A 42 12.93 9.13 -13.22
N THR A 43 11.61 9.39 -13.23
CA THR A 43 11.06 10.74 -13.11
C THR A 43 11.06 11.23 -11.67
N GLU A 44 10.65 10.40 -10.71
CA GLU A 44 10.42 10.81 -9.33
C GLU A 44 11.51 10.42 -8.34
N ALA A 45 12.37 9.44 -8.65
CA ALA A 45 13.33 8.99 -7.64
C ALA A 45 14.40 10.03 -7.26
N ARG A 46 14.54 11.11 -8.02
CA ARG A 46 15.35 12.27 -7.62
C ARG A 46 14.79 13.00 -6.39
N ARG A 47 13.54 12.74 -6.00
CA ARG A 47 12.83 13.35 -4.88
C ARG A 47 12.49 12.37 -3.74
N LEU A 48 13.05 11.15 -3.73
CA LEU A 48 12.76 10.17 -2.67
C LEU A 48 13.03 10.76 -1.28
N THR A 49 12.07 10.60 -0.37
CA THR A 49 12.22 10.94 1.06
C THR A 49 12.89 9.84 1.85
N SER A 50 12.78 8.59 1.39
CA SER A 50 13.47 7.44 1.96
C SER A 50 14.13 6.59 0.88
N ARG A 51 15.27 6.00 1.24
CA ARG A 51 15.98 4.99 0.43
C ARG A 51 16.03 3.64 1.11
N ASP A 52 15.30 3.47 2.20
CA ASP A 52 15.24 2.20 2.89
C ASP A 52 14.44 1.20 2.07
N TYR A 53 15.11 0.16 1.58
CA TYR A 53 14.49 -0.86 0.75
C TYR A 53 13.28 -1.54 1.42
N ARG A 54 13.25 -1.59 2.76
CA ARG A 54 12.13 -2.16 3.53
C ARG A 54 10.79 -1.45 3.28
N LEU A 55 10.84 -0.17 2.92
CA LEU A 55 9.66 0.68 2.71
C LEU A 55 9.17 0.64 1.26
N PHE A 56 9.86 -0.05 0.35
CA PHE A 56 9.43 -0.22 -1.04
C PHE A 56 8.48 -1.41 -1.16
N ASP A 57 7.37 -1.37 -0.41
CA ASP A 57 6.50 -2.52 -0.14
C ASP A 57 5.02 -2.29 -0.52
N VAL A 58 4.73 -1.29 -1.36
CA VAL A 58 3.37 -0.84 -1.74
C VAL A 58 2.49 -0.37 -0.58
N ALA A 59 3.02 -0.25 0.64
CA ALA A 59 2.32 0.28 1.80
C ALA A 59 2.90 1.62 2.24
N HIS A 60 4.21 1.83 2.13
CA HIS A 60 4.86 3.04 2.62
C HIS A 60 5.05 4.12 1.55
N ALA A 61 4.93 5.38 1.98
CA ALA A 61 5.23 6.54 1.16
C ALA A 61 6.74 6.81 1.17
N VAL A 62 7.42 6.48 0.07
CA VAL A 62 8.86 6.75 -0.12
C VAL A 62 9.12 8.03 -0.93
N LEU A 63 8.05 8.74 -1.27
CA LEU A 63 8.03 10.02 -1.96
C LEU A 63 7.54 11.12 -1.00
N PRO A 64 7.77 12.41 -1.31
CA PRO A 64 7.27 13.51 -0.51
C PRO A 64 5.75 13.48 -0.51
N THR A 65 5.15 13.52 0.68
CA THR A 65 3.70 13.62 0.82
C THR A 65 3.27 15.08 0.81
N ARG A 66 2.10 15.38 0.22
CA ARG A 66 1.51 16.72 0.27
C ARG A 66 1.13 17.14 1.69
N MET A 67 0.57 16.19 2.43
CA MET A 67 0.26 16.33 3.85
C MET A 67 1.47 15.92 4.71
N PRO A 68 1.53 16.33 5.99
CA PRO A 68 2.40 15.70 6.96
C PRO A 68 2.26 14.17 6.93
N LEU A 69 3.38 13.46 7.01
CA LEU A 69 3.45 12.00 6.79
C LEU A 69 2.54 11.21 7.75
N ASP A 70 2.47 11.64 9.01
CA ASP A 70 1.57 11.11 10.04
C ASP A 70 0.09 11.27 9.64
N LYS A 71 -0.30 12.46 9.13
CA LYS A 71 -1.65 12.70 8.63
C LYS A 71 -1.98 11.89 7.39
N PHE A 72 -1.02 11.75 6.47
CA PHE A 72 -1.18 10.89 5.31
C PHE A 72 -1.49 9.45 5.72
N TYR A 73 -0.72 8.90 6.68
CA TYR A 73 -0.97 7.55 7.18
C TYR A 73 -2.30 7.41 7.93
N ALA A 74 -2.70 8.43 8.71
CA ALA A 74 -3.99 8.44 9.37
C ALA A 74 -5.15 8.34 8.36
N GLU A 75 -5.12 9.14 7.28
CA GLU A 75 -6.15 9.09 6.23
C GLU A 75 -6.08 7.79 5.39
N LEU A 76 -4.89 7.26 5.13
CA LEU A 76 -4.69 5.97 4.46
C LEU A 76 -5.32 4.82 5.25
N VAL A 77 -4.98 4.70 6.53
CA VAL A 77 -5.49 3.63 7.42
C VAL A 77 -6.98 3.76 7.65
N LYS A 78 -7.48 4.97 7.89
CA LYS A 78 -8.92 5.26 7.99
C LYS A 78 -9.66 4.80 6.73
N THR A 79 -9.10 5.08 5.55
CA THR A 79 -9.70 4.64 4.29
C THR A 79 -9.68 3.12 4.18
N GLN A 80 -8.55 2.47 4.46
CA GLN A 80 -8.44 1.00 4.47
C GLN A 80 -9.42 0.34 5.44
N ASP A 81 -9.60 0.88 6.65
CA ASP A 81 -10.57 0.38 7.64
C ASP A 81 -12.01 0.47 7.13
N ILE A 82 -12.41 1.60 6.54
CA ILE A 82 -13.75 1.77 5.95
C ILE A 82 -13.98 0.77 4.81
N LEU A 83 -13.00 0.62 3.92
CA LEU A 83 -13.06 -0.36 2.82
C LEU A 83 -13.19 -1.79 3.37
N ASN A 84 -12.38 -2.15 4.37
CA ASN A 84 -12.42 -3.48 4.97
C ASN A 84 -13.76 -3.75 5.67
N ARG A 85 -14.29 -2.80 6.45
CA ARG A 85 -15.56 -2.94 7.18
C ARG A 85 -16.76 -3.11 6.27
N LYS A 86 -16.79 -2.41 5.13
CA LYS A 86 -17.84 -2.58 4.12
C LYS A 86 -17.99 -4.05 3.70
N HIS A 87 -16.88 -4.78 3.55
CA HIS A 87 -16.89 -6.19 3.14
C HIS A 87 -16.96 -7.17 4.33
N LEU A 88 -16.63 -6.71 5.54
CA LEU A 88 -16.71 -7.47 6.79
C LEU A 88 -18.04 -7.26 7.56
N GLY A 89 -19.09 -6.73 6.90
CA GLY A 89 -20.39 -6.43 7.52
C GLY A 89 -21.09 -7.62 8.21
N TRP A 90 -22.34 -7.43 8.64
CA TRP A 90 -23.12 -8.41 9.42
C TRP A 90 -23.17 -9.83 8.84
N SER A 91 -23.01 -9.99 7.52
CA SER A 91 -22.91 -11.28 6.82
C SER A 91 -21.62 -12.06 7.10
N ALA A 92 -20.57 -11.40 7.58
CA ALA A 92 -19.30 -11.99 8.00
C ALA A 92 -19.36 -12.54 9.44
N ILE A 93 -20.26 -12.03 10.28
CA ILE A 93 -20.42 -12.44 11.68
C ILE A 93 -20.73 -13.94 11.82
N PRO A 94 -21.65 -14.56 11.05
CA PRO A 94 -21.86 -16.00 11.08
C PRO A 94 -20.62 -16.78 10.59
N LYS A 95 -19.93 -16.26 9.57
CA LYS A 95 -18.77 -16.92 8.94
C LYS A 95 -17.54 -16.96 9.84
N TYR A 96 -17.28 -15.90 10.61
CA TYR A 96 -16.07 -15.80 11.45
C TYR A 96 -16.36 -15.92 12.94
N GLY A 97 -17.54 -15.50 13.40
CA GLY A 97 -17.95 -15.53 14.80
C GLY A 97 -18.31 -16.94 15.30
N PHE A 98 -19.06 -17.72 14.52
CA PHE A 98 -19.45 -19.07 14.94
C PHE A 98 -18.24 -20.03 15.09
N PRO A 99 -17.27 -20.05 14.15
CA PRO A 99 -16.02 -20.79 14.35
C PRO A 99 -15.22 -20.30 15.55
N ALA A 100 -15.20 -18.98 15.84
CA ALA A 100 -14.50 -18.44 17.00
C ALA A 100 -15.09 -18.92 18.32
N VAL A 101 -16.43 -18.88 18.47
CA VAL A 101 -17.12 -19.39 19.66
C VAL A 101 -16.88 -20.89 19.82
N ARG A 102 -16.99 -21.66 18.73
CA ARG A 102 -16.73 -23.11 18.75
C ARG A 102 -15.28 -23.43 19.11
N ALA A 103 -14.31 -22.65 18.64
CA ALA A 103 -12.90 -22.80 18.99
C ALA A 103 -12.66 -22.49 20.48
N LEU A 104 -13.25 -21.41 21.00
CA LEU A 104 -13.19 -21.06 22.42
C LEU A 104 -13.79 -22.13 23.33
N LEU A 105 -14.97 -22.67 22.96
CA LEU A 105 -15.60 -23.79 23.68
C LEU A 105 -14.73 -25.06 23.71
N ARG A 106 -13.79 -25.20 22.77
CA ARG A 106 -12.80 -26.28 22.71
C ARG A 106 -11.45 -25.91 23.34
N GLY A 107 -11.35 -24.75 24.01
CA GLY A 107 -10.10 -24.25 24.59
C GLY A 107 -9.08 -23.71 23.57
N GLN A 108 -9.44 -23.61 22.29
CA GLN A 108 -8.54 -23.15 21.24
C GLN A 108 -8.60 -21.63 21.09
N THR A 109 -7.63 -20.93 21.70
CA THR A 109 -7.54 -19.46 21.65
C THR A 109 -6.80 -18.93 20.41
N ASN A 110 -6.11 -19.80 19.67
CA ASN A 110 -5.26 -19.41 18.52
C ASN A 110 -6.06 -18.69 17.43
N TYR A 111 -7.28 -19.13 17.15
CA TYR A 111 -8.13 -18.51 16.13
C TYR A 111 -8.57 -17.09 16.53
N VAL A 112 -8.94 -16.90 17.79
CA VAL A 112 -9.30 -15.57 18.33
C VAL A 112 -8.09 -14.64 18.37
N LYS A 113 -6.92 -15.16 18.78
CA LYS A 113 -5.66 -14.41 18.71
C LYS A 113 -5.32 -14.00 17.27
N MET A 114 -5.53 -14.87 16.29
CA MET A 114 -5.32 -14.56 14.88
C MET A 114 -6.25 -13.44 14.40
N LEU A 115 -7.55 -13.50 14.72
CA LEU A 115 -8.52 -12.45 14.36
C LEU A 115 -8.16 -11.10 14.99
N SER A 116 -7.80 -11.09 16.28
CA SER A 116 -7.32 -9.89 16.98
C SER A 116 -6.03 -9.33 16.35
N LYS A 117 -5.09 -10.21 16.00
CA LYS A 117 -3.84 -9.80 15.35
C LYS A 117 -4.10 -9.17 13.98
N PHE A 118 -5.04 -9.68 13.20
CA PHE A 118 -5.43 -9.11 11.90
C PHE A 118 -5.89 -7.66 12.03
N ALA A 119 -6.74 -7.36 13.03
CA ALA A 119 -7.20 -5.99 13.29
C ALA A 119 -6.05 -5.05 13.70
N SER A 120 -5.03 -5.57 14.37
CA SER A 120 -3.88 -4.77 14.83
C SER A 120 -2.81 -4.50 13.76
N VAL A 121 -2.86 -5.20 12.61
CA VAL A 121 -1.83 -5.10 11.55
C VAL A 121 -1.96 -3.82 10.73
N VAL A 122 -3.16 -3.27 10.61
CA VAL A 122 -3.42 -1.99 9.93
C VAL A 122 -3.40 -0.89 11.00
N ASN A 123 -2.24 -0.27 11.20
CA ASN A 123 -2.01 0.74 12.23
C ASN A 123 -1.16 1.88 11.65
N GLU A 124 -1.65 3.11 11.76
CA GLU A 124 -1.02 4.31 11.21
C GLU A 124 0.32 4.62 11.89
N HIS A 125 0.40 4.42 13.20
CA HIS A 125 1.64 4.61 13.96
C HIS A 125 2.70 3.62 13.52
N ARG A 126 2.32 2.37 13.28
CA ARG A 126 3.28 1.36 12.79
C ARG A 126 3.92 1.79 11.47
N GLN A 127 3.12 2.26 10.52
CA GLN A 127 3.64 2.71 9.22
C GLN A 127 4.55 3.93 9.36
N TYR A 128 4.20 4.87 10.24
CA TYR A 128 5.04 6.02 10.53
C TYR A 128 6.36 5.62 11.21
N ASP A 129 6.28 4.78 12.24
CA ASP A 129 7.43 4.34 13.04
C ASP A 129 8.44 3.53 12.23
N ASP A 130 7.98 2.80 11.20
CA ASP A 130 8.86 2.06 10.31
C ASP A 130 9.85 2.98 9.56
N HIS A 131 9.50 4.26 9.32
CA HIS A 131 10.43 5.27 8.77
C HIS A 131 11.55 5.67 9.73
N GLN A 132 11.34 5.51 11.03
CA GLN A 132 12.29 5.91 12.07
C GLN A 132 13.31 4.80 12.38
N ARG A 133 13.11 3.61 11.82
CA ARG A 133 13.99 2.47 12.08
C ARG A 133 15.32 2.61 11.35
N PRO A 134 16.45 2.16 11.93
CA PRO A 134 17.75 2.21 11.27
C PRO A 134 17.76 1.52 9.91
N VAL A 135 18.31 2.18 8.89
CA VAL A 135 18.38 1.66 7.52
C VAL A 135 19.55 0.69 7.39
N THR A 136 19.25 -0.60 7.19
CA THR A 136 20.27 -1.63 6.95
C THR A 136 20.58 -1.78 5.46
N TYR A 137 19.55 -1.76 4.61
CA TYR A 137 19.66 -1.95 3.18
C TYR A 137 19.17 -0.72 2.44
N GLN A 138 20.12 0.15 2.10
CA GLN A 138 19.82 1.38 1.37
C GLN A 138 19.83 1.12 -0.14
N MET A 139 18.78 1.55 -0.83
CA MET A 139 18.71 1.52 -2.27
C MET A 139 19.70 2.52 -2.90
N LYS A 140 20.31 2.10 -4.01
CA LYS A 140 21.09 3.01 -4.84
C LYS A 140 20.11 3.93 -5.58
N PRO A 141 20.24 5.27 -5.46
CA PRO A 141 19.41 6.17 -6.24
C PRO A 141 19.69 5.97 -7.74
N PRO A 142 18.71 6.22 -8.62
CA PRO A 142 18.99 6.22 -10.05
C PRO A 142 19.98 7.33 -10.39
N ARG A 143 20.74 7.11 -11.46
CA ARG A 143 21.56 8.16 -12.05
C ARG A 143 20.63 9.31 -12.48
N PRO A 144 20.98 10.58 -12.25
CA PRO A 144 20.15 11.70 -12.67
C PRO A 144 19.85 11.60 -14.16
N ALA A 145 18.58 11.43 -14.54
CA ALA A 145 18.22 11.34 -15.95
C ALA A 145 18.41 12.73 -16.60
N VAL A 146 19.36 12.85 -17.52
CA VAL A 146 19.64 14.11 -18.25
C VAL A 146 18.57 14.35 -19.33
N ALA A 147 17.83 13.31 -19.72
CA ALA A 147 16.74 13.34 -20.70
C ALA A 147 15.65 12.31 -20.33
N LYS A 148 14.53 12.30 -21.07
CA LYS A 148 13.49 11.25 -20.99
C LYS A 148 14.16 9.88 -21.24
N PRO A 149 13.94 8.86 -20.39
CA PRO A 149 14.56 7.55 -20.57
C PRO A 149 14.18 6.94 -21.92
N ASP A 150 15.14 6.29 -22.57
CA ASP A 150 14.89 5.53 -23.80
C ASP A 150 13.96 4.35 -23.46
N PRO A 151 12.92 4.04 -24.26
CA PRO A 151 12.14 2.83 -24.12
C PRO A 151 12.95 1.54 -23.94
N ALA A 152 14.18 1.46 -24.47
CA ALA A 152 15.10 0.33 -24.29
C ALA A 152 15.71 0.24 -22.87
N GLU A 153 15.75 1.35 -22.12
CA GLU A 153 16.21 1.38 -20.72
C GLU A 153 15.08 1.05 -19.73
N LEU A 154 13.84 1.12 -20.19
CA LEU A 154 12.66 0.74 -19.40
C LEU A 154 12.49 -0.78 -19.46
N PHE A 155 12.14 -1.40 -18.32
CA PHE A 155 11.84 -2.82 -18.29
C PHE A 155 10.44 -3.08 -18.88
N ILE A 156 10.34 -3.03 -20.20
CA ILE A 156 9.09 -3.25 -20.95
C ILE A 156 9.09 -4.69 -21.47
N HIS A 157 8.18 -5.52 -20.95
CA HIS A 157 7.92 -6.83 -21.55
C HIS A 157 7.26 -6.66 -22.93
N MET A 158 8.07 -6.75 -23.98
CA MET A 158 7.56 -6.78 -25.35
C MET A 158 6.83 -8.11 -25.62
N PRO A 159 5.65 -8.10 -26.25
CA PRO A 159 4.99 -9.31 -26.72
C PRO A 159 5.94 -10.14 -27.59
N ALA A 160 5.96 -11.47 -27.41
CA ALA A 160 6.91 -12.38 -28.08
C ALA A 160 6.96 -12.24 -29.62
N ARG A 161 5.87 -11.76 -30.25
CA ARG A 161 5.79 -11.51 -31.69
C ARG A 161 6.67 -10.34 -32.15
N LEU A 162 6.87 -9.34 -31.30
CA LEU A 162 7.67 -8.14 -31.56
C LEU A 162 9.14 -8.32 -31.15
N GLN A 163 9.45 -9.28 -30.28
CA GLN A 163 10.84 -9.61 -29.92
C GLN A 163 11.64 -10.26 -31.05
N LYS A 164 10.98 -10.92 -32.01
CA LYS A 164 11.64 -11.58 -33.16
C LYS A 164 12.09 -10.62 -34.28
N GLN A 165 11.76 -9.34 -34.16
CA GLN A 165 12.03 -8.32 -35.19
C GLN A 165 13.04 -7.25 -34.73
N ALA A 166 13.54 -7.34 -33.50
CA ALA A 166 14.55 -6.45 -32.92
C ALA A 166 15.94 -7.10 -32.96
#